data_AF-A0A3D2S9J7-F1
#
_entry.id   AF-A0A3D2S9J7-F1
#
_cell.length_a   1.000
_cell.length_b   1.000
_cell.length_c   1.000
_cell.angle_alpha   90.00
_cell.angle_beta   90.00
_cell.angle_gamma   90.00
#
_symmetry.space_group_name_H-M   'P 1'
#
loop_
_entity.id
_entity.type
_entity.pdbx_description
1 polymer ?
#
loop_
_entity_poly.entity_id
_entity_poly.type
_entity_poly.pdbx_seq_one_letter_code
_entity_poly.pdbx_strand_id
1 'polypeptide(L)'
;MKKIFIPVICMLSVFQLAAQSTFEDVYALLQTNCAACHVDGHESGLSLNGSIAEVYDNIYNTDPENAASSAKGYKVVFPGDPYKSFLFSKI
;
A
#
# COMPACT_ATOMS: atom_id res chain seq x y z
N MET A 1 7.08 -33.75 -49.65
CA MET A 1 7.83 -33.79 -48.38
C MET A 1 7.10 -32.93 -47.38
N LYS A 2 6.62 -33.56 -46.32
CA LYS A 2 5.44 -33.20 -45.55
C LYS A 2 5.89 -32.68 -44.20
N LYS A 3 5.58 -31.40 -43.96
CA LYS A 3 5.26 -30.79 -42.66
C LYS A 3 6.24 -31.09 -41.51
N ILE A 4 7.25 -30.24 -41.37
CA ILE A 4 7.88 -29.97 -40.06
C ILE A 4 7.87 -28.46 -39.84
N PHE A 5 6.66 -27.91 -39.73
CA PHE A 5 6.42 -26.68 -38.99
C PHE A 5 5.94 -27.14 -37.61
N ILE A 6 6.35 -26.44 -36.54
CA ILE A 6 5.91 -26.59 -35.13
C ILE A 6 6.70 -27.67 -34.38
N PRO A 7 7.73 -27.30 -33.57
CA PRO A 7 7.44 -26.75 -32.25
C PRO A 7 8.54 -25.77 -31.75
N VAL A 8 8.37 -24.47 -32.01
CA VAL A 8 9.14 -23.40 -31.32
C VAL A 8 8.19 -22.48 -30.53
N ILE A 9 6.95 -22.94 -30.30
CA ILE A 9 5.88 -22.22 -29.61
C ILE A 9 5.52 -22.99 -28.33
N CYS A 10 6.47 -23.21 -27.41
CA CYS A 10 6.14 -23.91 -26.16
C CYS A 10 6.89 -23.47 -24.91
N MET A 11 7.72 -22.40 -24.93
CA MET A 11 8.54 -22.11 -23.75
C MET A 11 8.79 -20.64 -23.43
N LEU A 12 7.86 -19.75 -23.81
CA LEU A 12 7.91 -18.34 -23.40
C LEU A 12 6.52 -17.78 -23.03
N SER A 13 5.63 -18.64 -22.52
CA SER A 13 4.48 -18.16 -21.75
C SER A 13 4.95 -17.84 -20.34
N VAL A 14 5.65 -16.72 -20.19
CA VAL A 14 5.88 -16.09 -18.89
C VAL A 14 4.51 -15.58 -18.47
N PHE A 15 3.75 -16.42 -17.78
CA PHE A 15 2.52 -15.99 -17.13
C PHE A 15 2.92 -14.88 -16.16
N GLN A 16 2.54 -13.64 -16.46
CA GLN A 16 2.53 -12.57 -15.48
C GLN A 16 1.46 -12.94 -14.45
N LEU A 17 1.89 -13.68 -13.41
CA LEU A 17 1.12 -13.89 -12.20
C LEU A 17 1.04 -12.55 -11.46
N ALA A 18 0.13 -11.67 -11.88
CA ALA A 18 -0.26 -10.49 -11.12
C ALA A 18 -1.29 -10.90 -10.08
N ALA A 19 -0.84 -11.60 -9.03
CA ALA A 19 -1.64 -11.96 -7.86
C ALA A 19 -1.04 -11.36 -6.57
N GLN A 20 -0.38 -10.20 -6.67
CA GLN A 20 -0.11 -9.35 -5.53
C GLN A 20 -1.33 -8.45 -5.36
N SER A 21 -2.01 -8.51 -4.22
CA SER A 21 -2.84 -7.37 -3.79
C SER A 21 -1.88 -6.21 -3.65
N THR A 22 -1.96 -5.27 -4.58
CA THR A 22 -1.03 -4.13 -4.59
C THR A 22 -1.57 -3.04 -3.68
N PHE A 23 -0.77 -2.00 -3.45
CA PHE A 23 -1.20 -0.89 -2.61
C PHE A 23 -2.46 -0.18 -3.15
N GLU A 24 -2.80 -0.37 -4.42
CA GLU A 24 -3.99 0.11 -5.12
C GLU A 24 -5.30 -0.28 -4.42
N ASP A 25 -5.44 -1.53 -3.96
CA ASP A 25 -6.65 -1.97 -3.25
C ASP A 25 -6.77 -1.28 -1.89
N VAL A 26 -5.64 -1.16 -1.19
CA VAL A 26 -5.56 -0.44 0.10
C VAL A 26 -5.87 1.04 -0.10
N TYR A 27 -5.29 1.65 -1.13
CA TYR A 27 -5.54 3.03 -1.51
C TYR A 27 -7.04 3.25 -1.81
N ALA A 28 -7.67 2.39 -2.61
CA ALA A 28 -9.10 2.49 -2.91
C ALA A 28 -9.97 2.43 -1.64
N LEU A 29 -9.61 1.56 -0.70
CA LEU A 29 -10.28 1.44 0.60
C LEU A 29 -10.09 2.71 1.45
N LEU A 30 -8.87 3.25 1.53
CA LEU A 30 -8.56 4.49 2.24
C LEU A 30 -9.28 5.70 1.61
N GLN A 31 -9.28 5.81 0.28
CA GLN A 31 -9.97 6.89 -0.43
C GLN A 31 -11.48 6.86 -0.18
N THR A 32 -12.07 5.66 -0.22
CA THR A 32 -13.53 5.49 -0.07
C THR A 32 -14.01 5.78 1.35
N ASN A 33 -13.22 5.41 2.35
CA ASN A 33 -13.70 5.37 3.75
C ASN A 33 -13.04 6.41 4.66
N CYS A 34 -11.88 6.97 4.31
CA CYS A 34 -11.05 7.75 5.24
C CYS A 34 -10.60 9.11 4.68
N ALA A 35 -10.28 9.20 3.39
CA ALA A 35 -9.64 10.40 2.82
C ALA A 35 -10.47 11.68 2.91
N ALA A 36 -11.80 11.58 3.03
CA ALA A 36 -12.67 12.76 3.19
C ALA A 36 -12.40 13.55 4.50
N CYS A 37 -11.93 12.87 5.55
CA CYS A 37 -11.62 13.50 6.85
C CYS A 37 -10.11 13.53 7.15
N HIS A 38 -9.33 12.73 6.45
CA HIS A 38 -7.86 12.69 6.56
C HIS A 38 -7.24 13.48 5.42
N VAL A 39 -7.30 14.80 5.54
CA VAL A 39 -6.75 15.75 4.57
C VAL A 39 -5.64 16.60 5.18
N ASP A 40 -4.81 17.19 4.33
CA ASP A 40 -3.77 18.13 4.74
C ASP A 40 -4.31 19.23 5.67
N GLY A 41 -3.65 19.42 6.81
CA GLY A 41 -4.00 20.44 7.81
C GLY A 41 -5.20 20.08 8.70
N HIS A 42 -5.79 18.89 8.55
CA HIS A 42 -6.81 18.41 9.47
C HIS A 42 -6.21 18.07 10.85
N GLU A 43 -6.98 18.27 11.92
CA GLU A 43 -6.56 18.00 13.32
C GLU A 43 -6.25 16.52 13.61
N SER A 44 -6.53 15.62 12.66
CA SER A 44 -6.23 14.20 12.77
C SER A 44 -4.74 13.90 12.58
N GLY A 45 -3.96 14.83 12.03
CA GLY A 45 -2.51 14.69 11.87
C GLY A 45 -2.09 13.61 10.87
N LEU A 46 -2.99 13.19 10.00
CA LEU A 46 -2.75 12.20 8.94
C LEU A 46 -3.44 12.66 7.66
N SER A 47 -2.65 12.76 6.60
CA SER A 47 -3.11 13.07 5.25
C SER A 47 -3.18 11.81 4.41
N LEU A 48 -4.37 11.53 3.87
CA LEU A 48 -4.67 10.44 2.94
C LEU A 48 -5.16 10.98 1.58
N ASN A 49 -5.06 12.29 1.33
CA ASN A 49 -5.34 12.87 0.01
C ASN A 49 -4.11 12.80 -0.90
N GLY A 50 -4.34 12.94 -2.20
CA GLY A 50 -3.30 12.94 -3.23
C GLY A 50 -3.32 11.69 -4.09
N SER A 51 -2.28 11.54 -4.91
CA SER A 51 -2.04 10.37 -5.73
C SER A 51 -1.72 9.15 -4.87
N ILE A 52 -1.82 7.97 -5.48
CA ILE A 52 -1.45 6.70 -4.82
C ILE A 52 0.00 6.73 -4.28
N ALA A 53 0.93 7.32 -5.01
CA ALA A 53 2.32 7.41 -4.57
C ALA A 53 2.48 8.31 -3.34
N GLU A 54 1.81 9.47 -3.35
CA GLU A 54 1.85 10.41 -2.21
C GLU A 54 1.24 9.78 -0.95
N VAL A 55 0.09 9.11 -1.08
CA VAL A 55 -0.54 8.44 0.07
C VAL A 55 0.34 7.29 0.58
N TYR A 56 1.00 6.54 -0.31
CA TYR A 56 1.95 5.50 0.10
C TYR A 56 3.11 6.09 0.91
N ASP A 57 3.77 7.11 0.37
CA ASP A 57 4.93 7.74 0.98
C ASP A 57 4.59 8.41 2.32
N ASN A 58 3.35 8.91 2.47
CA ASN A 58 2.87 9.51 3.72
C ASN A 58 2.69 8.50 4.85
N ILE A 59 2.38 7.23 4.55
CA ILE A 59 2.02 6.25 5.57
C ILE A 59 3.05 5.13 5.75
N TYR A 60 3.84 4.84 4.72
CA TYR A 60 4.79 3.74 4.74
C TYR A 60 6.03 4.09 5.56
N ASN A 61 6.20 3.44 6.71
CA ASN A 61 7.37 3.57 7.58
C ASN A 61 7.65 5.02 8.06
N THR A 62 6.62 5.88 8.06
CA THR A 62 6.67 7.25 8.58
C THR A 62 6.37 7.31 10.07
N ASP A 63 6.88 8.34 10.77
CA ASP A 63 6.58 8.52 12.19
C ASP A 63 5.17 9.10 12.37
N PRO A 64 4.35 8.57 13.30
CA PRO A 64 3.05 9.14 13.59
C PRO A 64 3.19 10.45 14.37
N GLU A 65 2.32 11.44 14.12
CA GLU A 65 2.29 12.69 14.90
C GLU A 65 1.95 12.46 16.39
N ASN A 66 1.31 11.34 16.70
CA ASN A 66 1.02 10.96 18.08
C ASN A 66 2.31 10.70 18.88
N ALA A 67 2.67 11.64 19.76
CA ALA A 67 3.91 11.60 20.55
C ALA A 67 4.09 10.30 21.35
N ALA A 68 3.02 9.72 21.90
CA ALA A 68 3.10 8.47 22.66
C ALA A 68 3.45 7.26 21.78
N SER A 69 2.95 7.22 20.55
CA SER A 69 3.24 6.16 19.58
C SER A 69 4.63 6.34 18.97
N SER A 70 4.99 7.58 18.64
CA SER A 70 6.34 7.95 18.20
C SER A 70 7.40 7.58 19.24
N ALA A 71 7.15 7.87 20.53
CA ALA A 71 8.05 7.49 21.63
C ALA A 71 8.21 5.96 21.82
N LYS A 72 7.24 5.16 21.35
CA LYS A 72 7.32 3.69 21.33
C LYS A 72 8.06 3.14 20.09
N GLY A 73 8.49 4.02 19.18
CA GLY A 73 9.11 3.64 17.91
C GLY A 73 8.13 3.03 16.91
N TYR A 74 6.84 3.32 17.05
CA TYR A 74 5.82 2.88 16.09
C TYR A 74 5.88 3.73 14.82
N LYS A 75 5.35 3.18 13.73
CA LYS A 75 5.20 3.88 12.45
C LYS A 75 3.73 4.03 12.10
N VAL A 76 3.37 4.95 11.19
CA VAL A 76 1.99 5.02 10.68
C VAL A 76 1.59 3.65 10.14
N VAL A 77 2.37 3.11 9.20
CA VAL A 77 2.40 1.69 8.81
C VAL A 77 3.81 1.15 9.01
N PHE A 78 3.98 0.21 9.94
CA PHE A 78 5.24 -0.48 10.18
C PHE A 78 5.37 -1.68 9.23
N PRO A 79 6.43 -1.76 8.41
CA PRO A 79 6.60 -2.88 7.49
C PRO A 79 6.81 -4.21 8.21
N GLY A 80 5.95 -5.19 7.93
CA GLY A 80 6.09 -6.57 8.45
C GLY A 80 5.60 -6.81 9.87
N ASP A 81 5.08 -5.79 10.58
CA ASP A 81 4.49 -5.95 11.92
C ASP A 81 3.30 -4.99 12.13
N PRO A 82 2.05 -5.45 11.95
CA PRO A 82 0.88 -4.60 12.11
C PRO A 82 0.70 -4.10 13.55
N TYR A 83 1.18 -4.83 14.57
CA TYR A 83 1.04 -4.43 15.97
C TYR A 83 1.96 -3.26 16.37
N LYS A 84 2.96 -2.95 15.54
CA LYS A 84 3.79 -1.73 15.62
C LYS A 84 3.31 -0.61 14.70
N SER A 85 2.20 -0.82 14.00
CA SER A 85 1.58 0.19 13.14
C SER A 85 0.55 0.99 13.93
N PHE A 86 0.74 2.30 13.99
CA PHE A 86 -0.22 3.22 14.61
C PHE A 86 -1.58 3.15 13.92
N LEU A 87 -1.62 3.06 12.58
CA LEU A 87 -2.86 2.96 11.83
C LEU A 87 -3.69 1.73 12.22
N PHE A 88 -3.03 0.59 12.45
CA PHE A 88 -3.70 -0.65 12.89
C PHE A 88 -4.32 -0.53 14.29
N SER A 89 -3.78 0.34 15.15
CA SER A 89 -4.36 0.60 16.48
C SER A 89 -5.63 1.48 16.46
N LYS A 90 -6.03 1.97 15.29
CA LYS A 90 -7.15 2.90 15.11
C LYS A 90 -8.36 2.28 14.40
N ILE A 91 -8.23 1.04 13.94
CA ILE A 91 -9.27 0.26 13.28
C ILE A 91 -9.66 -0.94 14.15
#